data_AF-A0A7S4DX27-F1
#
_entry.id   AF-A0A7S4DX27-F1
#
_cell.length_a   1.000
_cell.length_b   1.000
_cell.length_c   1.000
_cell.angle_alpha   90.00
_cell.angle_beta   90.00
_cell.angle_gamma   90.00
#
_symmetry.space_group_name_H-M   'P 1'
#
loop_
_entity.id
_entity.type
_entity.pdbx_description
1 polymer ?
#
loop_
_entity_poly.entity_id
_entity_poly.type
_entity_poly.pdbx_seq_one_letter_code
_entity_poly.pdbx_strand_id
1 'polypeptide(L)'
;MGKSFCDVQFTQLCKDPMAVVRGIYRHFDKKLSPEAERQMETYLKNNKRFKHGKPLVDLEGTFGVTERDMKLNAFVDYTKAFVMQKQQQQPTSPGALGDEGESAVKG
;
A
#
# COMPACT_ATOMS: atom_id res chain seq x y z
N MET A 1 -2.77 -18.46 -17.81
CA MET A 1 -2.77 -18.79 -16.37
C MET A 1 -3.17 -17.53 -15.63
N GLY A 2 -4.32 -17.52 -14.94
CA GLY A 2 -4.77 -16.34 -14.20
C GLY A 2 -3.86 -16.06 -13.00
N LYS A 3 -3.73 -14.80 -12.60
CA LYS A 3 -2.93 -14.45 -11.42
C LYS A 3 -3.66 -14.97 -10.17
N SER A 4 -3.03 -15.87 -9.41
CA SER A 4 -3.62 -16.50 -8.23
C SER A 4 -3.35 -15.75 -6.92
N PHE A 5 -2.32 -14.89 -6.91
CA PHE A 5 -1.87 -14.18 -5.73
C PHE A 5 -1.76 -12.67 -5.98
N CYS A 6 -2.30 -11.88 -5.07
CA CYS A 6 -2.19 -10.42 -5.06
C CYS A 6 -1.54 -9.96 -3.76
N ASP A 7 -0.27 -9.55 -3.82
CA ASP A 7 0.44 -9.04 -2.65
C ASP A 7 -0.03 -7.62 -2.29
N VAL A 8 -0.37 -7.43 -1.02
CA VAL A 8 -0.82 -6.15 -0.46
C VAL A 8 0.16 -5.70 0.61
N GLN A 9 0.80 -4.55 0.38
CA GLN A 9 1.68 -3.95 1.36
C GLN A 9 0.88 -3.30 2.47
N PHE A 10 1.20 -3.65 3.71
CA PHE A 10 0.51 -3.10 4.88
C PHE A 10 0.58 -1.57 4.93
N THR A 11 1.73 -0.98 4.57
CA THR A 11 1.91 0.48 4.52
C THR A 11 0.98 1.14 3.51
N GLN A 12 0.73 0.51 2.35
CA GLN A 12 -0.20 1.01 1.35
C GLN A 12 -1.65 0.90 1.82
N LEU A 13 -2.00 -0.23 2.44
CA LEU A 13 -3.33 -0.44 3.02
C LEU A 13 -3.65 0.60 4.11
N CYS A 14 -2.65 1.00 4.89
CA CYS A 14 -2.82 2.02 5.92
C CYS A 14 -2.92 3.44 5.35
N LYS A 15 -2.24 3.71 4.23
CA LYS A 15 -2.24 5.02 3.59
C LYS A 15 -3.52 5.28 2.81
N ASP A 16 -3.94 4.31 1.99
CA ASP A 16 -5.16 4.39 1.18
C ASP A 16 -5.75 2.98 0.96
N PRO A 17 -6.65 2.53 1.86
CA PRO A 17 -7.24 1.21 1.77
C PRO A 17 -8.11 1.03 0.52
N MET A 18 -8.77 2.09 0.03
CA MET A 18 -9.63 1.98 -1.15
C MET A 18 -8.82 1.89 -2.45
N ALA A 19 -7.67 2.56 -2.54
CA ALA A 19 -6.74 2.34 -3.66
C ALA A 19 -6.25 0.88 -3.71
N VAL A 20 -5.99 0.25 -2.56
CA VAL A 20 -5.64 -1.16 -2.48
C VAL A 20 -6.78 -2.06 -2.95
N VAL A 21 -8.01 -1.85 -2.48
CA VAL A 21 -9.19 -2.62 -2.91
C VAL A 21 -9.39 -2.54 -4.42
N ARG A 22 -9.35 -1.33 -4.99
CA ARG A 22 -9.45 -1.15 -6.45
C ARG A 22 -8.33 -1.90 -7.20
N GLY A 23 -7.12 -1.93 -6.62
CA GLY A 23 -5.99 -2.71 -7.12
C GLY A 23 -6.24 -4.21 -7.13
N ILE A 24 -6.81 -4.76 -6.05
CA ILE A 24 -7.18 -6.18 -5.94
C ILE A 24 -8.22 -6.56 -7.00
N TYR A 25 -9.30 -5.78 -7.13
CA TYR A 25 -10.34 -6.05 -8.12
C TYR A 25 -9.79 -6.06 -9.55
N ARG A 26 -8.93 -5.08 -9.88
CA ARG A 26 -8.23 -5.03 -11.17
C ARG A 26 -7.28 -6.22 -11.37
N HIS A 27 -6.58 -6.67 -10.33
CA HIS A 27 -5.64 -7.80 -10.42
C HIS A 27 -6.33 -9.11 -10.83
N PHE A 28 -7.55 -9.33 -10.37
CA PHE A 28 -8.35 -10.53 -10.67
C PHE A 28 -9.37 -10.34 -11.80
N ASP A 29 -9.25 -9.25 -12.57
CA ASP A 29 -10.16 -8.90 -13.67
C ASP A 29 -11.65 -8.89 -13.24
N LYS A 30 -11.92 -8.40 -12.02
CA LYS A 30 -13.27 -8.22 -11.47
C LYS A 30 -13.66 -6.75 -11.47
N LYS A 31 -14.96 -6.50 -11.67
CA LYS A 31 -15.54 -5.16 -11.53
C LYS A 31 -15.91 -4.90 -10.07
N LEU A 32 -15.41 -3.79 -9.52
CA LEU A 32 -15.90 -3.24 -8.25
C LEU A 32 -17.13 -2.39 -8.55
N SER A 33 -18.28 -2.79 -8.04
CA SER A 33 -19.51 -2.00 -8.21
C SER A 33 -19.45 -0.72 -7.35
N PRO A 34 -20.06 0.38 -7.80
CA PRO A 34 -20.15 1.61 -7.00
C PRO A 34 -20.82 1.41 -5.63
N GLU A 35 -21.76 0.46 -5.53
CA GLU A 35 -22.43 0.16 -4.26
C GLU A 35 -21.49 -0.51 -3.25
N ALA A 36 -20.79 -1.57 -3.65
CA ALA A 36 -19.78 -2.21 -2.81
C ALA A 36 -18.68 -1.22 -2.38
N GLU A 37 -18.25 -0.34 -3.27
CA GLU A 37 -17.28 0.71 -2.97
C GLU A 37 -17.77 1.66 -1.87
N ARG A 38 -19.00 2.19 -2.00
CA ARG A 38 -19.62 3.06 -0.97
C ARG A 38 -19.77 2.36 0.37
N GLN A 39 -20.14 1.08 0.37
CA GLN A 39 -20.28 0.30 1.61
C GLN A 39 -18.94 0.14 2.32
N MET A 40 -17.87 -0.15 1.59
CA MET A 40 -16.51 -0.22 2.15
C MET A 40 -16.02 1.13 2.67
N GLU A 41 -16.26 2.23 1.95
CA GLU A 41 -15.94 3.58 2.42
C GLU A 41 -16.69 3.94 3.71
N THR A 42 -17.97 3.60 3.78
CA THR A 42 -18.80 3.81 4.98
C THR A 42 -18.26 3.01 6.16
N TYR A 43 -17.88 1.75 5.92
CA TYR A 43 -17.25 0.92 6.94
C TYR A 43 -15.96 1.55 7.47
N LEU A 44 -15.08 2.03 6.59
CA LEU A 44 -13.80 2.64 6.96
C LEU A 44 -13.99 3.91 7.81
N LYS A 45 -15.01 4.73 7.52
CA LYS A 45 -15.34 5.92 8.33
C LYS A 45 -15.70 5.56 9.77
N ASN A 46 -16.40 4.44 9.97
CA ASN A 46 -16.92 4.01 11.28
C ASN A 46 -15.95 3.12 12.08
N ASN A 47 -14.90 2.60 11.42
CA ASN A 47 -13.98 1.61 11.97
C ASN A 47 -12.52 2.05 11.78
N LYS A 48 -12.16 3.19 12.36
CA LYS A 48 -10.77 3.67 12.34
C LYS A 48 -9.84 2.65 13.00
N ARG A 49 -8.68 2.40 12.38
CA ARG A 49 -7.62 1.55 12.94
C ARG A 49 -7.21 2.07 14.32
N PHE A 50 -7.05 1.16 15.28
CA PHE A 50 -6.80 1.46 16.71
C PHE A 50 -7.97 2.12 17.46
N LYS A 51 -9.22 1.95 16.98
CA LYS A 51 -10.43 2.30 17.76
C LYS A 51 -10.40 1.78 19.20
N HIS A 52 -9.69 0.67 19.45
CA HIS A 52 -9.53 0.03 20.76
C HIS A 52 -8.10 0.11 21.34
N GLY A 53 -7.28 1.05 20.85
CA GLY A 53 -5.89 1.22 21.29
C GLY A 53 -4.86 0.48 20.44
N LYS A 54 -3.58 0.79 20.68
CA LYS A 54 -2.44 0.07 20.10
C LYS A 54 -1.97 -1.00 21.08
N PRO A 55 -1.83 -2.27 20.67
CA PRO A 55 -1.18 -3.26 21.51
C PRO A 55 0.30 -2.86 21.67
N LEU A 56 0.73 -2.67 22.91
CA LEU A 56 2.14 -2.61 23.28
C LEU A 56 2.50 -4.01 23.76
N VAL A 57 3.47 -4.64 23.10
CA VAL A 57 3.94 -5.99 23.44
C VAL A 57 5.45 -5.91 23.67
N ASP A 58 5.88 -6.30 24.86
CA ASP A 58 7.30 -6.50 25.17
C ASP A 58 7.73 -7.88 24.66
N LEU A 59 8.35 -7.91 23.49
CA LEU A 59 8.75 -9.15 22.82
C LEU A 59 9.90 -9.86 23.53
N GLU A 60 10.86 -9.10 24.04
CA GLU A 60 12.07 -9.64 24.66
C GLU A 60 11.75 -10.12 26.08
N GLY A 61 11.09 -9.28 26.89
CA GLY A 61 10.75 -9.64 28.27
C GLY A 61 9.69 -10.72 28.39
N THR A 62 8.76 -10.82 27.43
CA THR A 62 7.68 -11.83 27.49
C THR A 62 8.04 -13.14 26.77
N PHE A 63 8.76 -13.06 25.65
CA PHE A 63 8.99 -14.22 24.77
C PHE A 63 10.47 -14.55 24.56
N GLY A 64 11.40 -13.75 25.08
CA GLY A 64 12.83 -13.94 24.84
C GLY A 64 13.22 -13.75 23.37
N VAL A 65 12.42 -13.04 22.58
CA VAL A 65 12.65 -12.85 21.14
C VAL A 65 13.11 -11.42 20.88
N THR A 66 14.27 -11.28 20.25
CA THR A 66 14.80 -9.98 19.84
C THR A 66 14.34 -9.61 18.43
N GLU A 67 14.18 -8.31 18.18
CA GLU A 67 13.91 -7.80 16.83
C GLU A 67 15.04 -8.15 15.85
N ARG A 68 16.29 -8.21 16.35
CA ARG A 68 17.47 -8.59 15.56
C ARG A 68 17.35 -10.02 15.05
N ASP A 69 17.01 -10.98 15.91
CA ASP A 69 16.90 -12.39 15.53
C ASP A 69 15.76 -12.62 14.54
N MET A 70 14.64 -11.90 14.71
CA MET A 70 13.55 -11.91 13.75
C MET A 70 14.00 -11.43 12.35
N LYS A 71 14.72 -10.30 12.27
CA LYS A 71 15.13 -9.71 11.00
C LYS A 71 16.23 -10.48 10.30
N LEU A 72 17.23 -10.97 11.04
CA LEU A 72 18.42 -11.59 10.47
C LEU A 72 18.26 -13.09 10.23
N ASN A 73 17.37 -13.76 10.97
CA ASN A 73 17.21 -15.21 10.89
C ASN A 73 15.80 -15.58 10.43
N ALA A 74 14.77 -15.29 11.22
CA ALA A 74 13.44 -15.88 11.02
C ALA A 74 12.71 -15.39 9.76
N PHE A 75 12.87 -14.10 9.38
CA PHE A 75 12.15 -13.48 8.28
C PHE A 75 13.05 -13.00 7.14
N VAL A 76 14.29 -13.47 7.06
CA VAL A 76 15.27 -12.97 6.08
C VAL A 76 14.80 -13.20 4.64
N ASP A 77 14.30 -14.40 4.32
CA ASP A 77 13.84 -14.73 2.96
C ASP A 77 12.56 -13.98 2.60
N TYR A 78 11.63 -13.88 3.54
CA TYR A 78 10.41 -13.09 3.38
C TYR A 78 10.71 -11.60 3.15
N THR A 79 11.62 -11.03 3.93
CA THR A 79 12.00 -9.62 3.83
C THR A 79 12.68 -9.33 2.49
N LYS A 80 13.57 -10.22 2.04
CA LYS A 80 14.21 -10.12 0.72
C LYS A 80 13.19 -10.19 -0.41
N ALA A 81 12.27 -11.15 -0.34
CA ALA A 81 11.28 -11.36 -1.40
C ALA A 81 10.21 -10.26 -1.46
N PHE A 82 9.69 -9.82 -0.32
CA PHE A 82 8.45 -9.02 -0.27
C PHE A 82 8.61 -7.61 0.30
N VAL A 83 9.63 -7.34 1.12
CA VAL A 83 9.82 -6.03 1.76
C VAL A 83 10.81 -5.17 0.95
N MET A 84 11.85 -5.77 0.38
CA MET A 84 12.87 -5.04 -0.38
C MET A 84 12.51 -4.78 -1.86
N GLN A 85 11.46 -5.41 -2.39
CA GLN A 85 11.11 -5.31 -3.82
C GLN A 85 10.55 -3.94 -4.30
N LYS A 86 10.46 -2.89 -3.46
CA LYS A 86 9.98 -1.58 -3.91
C LYS A 86 10.78 -0.37 -3.41
N GLN A 87 11.88 -0.09 -4.12
CA GLN A 87 12.22 1.29 -4.51
C GLN A 87 12.08 1.55 -6.04
N GLN A 88 11.87 0.53 -6.89
CA GLN A 88 12.01 0.69 -8.36
C GLN A 88 10.71 0.59 -9.19
N GLN A 89 9.53 0.68 -8.57
CA GLN A 89 8.29 0.71 -9.35
C GLN A 89 7.41 1.89 -8.94
N GLN A 90 7.89 3.09 -9.27
CA GLN A 90 7.01 4.17 -9.70
C GLN A 90 7.02 4.20 -11.23
N PRO A 91 5.87 4.12 -11.91
CA PRO A 91 5.77 4.66 -13.25
C PRO A 91 5.62 6.18 -13.13
N THR A 92 6.68 6.95 -13.39
CA THR A 92 6.51 8.31 -13.88
C THR A 92 6.07 8.20 -15.33
N SER A 93 4.76 8.19 -15.56
CA SER A 93 4.23 8.37 -16.91
C SER A 93 4.71 9.73 -17.47
N PRO A 94 5.10 9.78 -18.74
CA PRO A 94 5.44 11.01 -19.43
C PRO A 94 4.18 11.72 -19.92
N GLY A 95 4.17 13.05 -19.79
CA GLY A 95 3.36 13.96 -20.61
C GLY A 95 2.04 14.46 -20.01
N ALA A 96 2.01 15.75 -19.67
CA ALA A 96 1.07 16.72 -20.26
C ALA A 96 1.29 18.11 -19.64
N LEU A 97 2.05 18.97 -20.33
CA LEU A 97 1.73 20.39 -20.47
C LEU A 97 2.47 20.88 -21.71
N GLY A 98 1.71 20.95 -22.80
CA GLY A 98 2.13 21.63 -24.01
C GLY A 98 2.13 23.14 -23.78
N ASP A 99 3.15 23.78 -24.34
CA ASP A 99 3.03 24.84 -25.34
C ASP A 99 1.92 25.89 -25.10
N GLU A 100 2.32 27.03 -24.56
CA GLU A 100 1.77 28.34 -24.96
C GLU A 100 2.95 29.30 -25.16
N GLY A 101 2.96 29.92 -26.33
CA GLY A 101 4.07 30.66 -26.91
C GLY A 101 4.35 32.04 -26.29
N GLU A 102 5.62 32.38 -26.33
CA GLU A 102 6.20 33.64 -26.80
C GLU A 102 5.26 34.84 -27.05
N SER A 103 5.47 35.96 -26.34
CA SER A 103 5.66 37.28 -27.00
C SER A 103 6.15 38.40 -26.06
N ALA A 104 7.26 39.01 -26.50
CA ALA A 104 7.59 40.44 -26.50
C ALA A 104 7.87 41.24 -25.20
N VAL A 105 9.18 41.37 -24.96
CA VAL A 105 9.95 42.60 -24.70
C VAL A 105 9.20 43.93 -24.96
N LYS A 106 9.23 44.84 -23.97
CA LYS A 106 9.38 46.28 -24.20
C LYS A 106 10.28 46.88 -23.12
N GLY A 107 11.49 47.25 -23.54
CA GLY A 107 12.17 48.46 -23.07
C GLY A 107 11.92 49.59 -24.06
#